data_AF-A0A0D8XPU9-F1
#
_entry.id   AF-A0A0D8XPU9-F1
#
_cell.length_a   1.000
_cell.length_b   1.000
_cell.length_c   1.000
_cell.angle_alpha   90.00
_cell.angle_beta   90.00
_cell.angle_gamma   90.00
#
_symmetry.space_group_name_H-M   'P 1'
#
loop_
_entity.id
_entity.type
_entity.pdbx_description
1 polymer ?
#
loop_
_entity_poly.entity_id
_entity_poly.type
_entity_poly.pdbx_seq_one_letter_code
_entity_poly.pdbx_strand_id
1 'polypeptide(L)'
;MEKNAMNMNKKKEEIDRQRKRTIPLKTSSKKQTKDLALYAALKAESNFVAGGTVLKLEVQVLRRLSGLPHVPQLIHSGKKEHYCYMVMTLLGDSLVALQRDKGPKKQIF
;
A
#
# COMPACT_ATOMS: atom_id res chain seq x y z
N MET A 1 0.71 58.10 2.56
CA MET A 1 0.79 56.72 3.09
C MET A 1 0.30 55.65 2.10
N GLU A 2 0.03 55.98 0.83
CA GLU A 2 -0.64 55.05 -0.13
C GLU A 2 0.29 54.16 -0.98
N LYS A 3 1.61 54.41 -1.01
CA LYS A 3 2.53 53.71 -1.93
C LYS A 3 2.75 52.22 -1.58
N ASN A 4 2.47 51.80 -0.34
CA ASN A 4 2.64 50.41 0.10
C ASN A 4 1.49 49.47 -0.33
N ALA A 5 0.26 50.00 -0.48
CA ALA A 5 -0.89 49.20 -0.89
C ALA A 5 -0.81 48.79 -2.37
N MET A 6 -0.28 49.69 -3.21
CA MET A 6 -0.15 49.46 -4.65
C MET A 6 0.89 48.37 -4.99
N ASN A 7 1.91 48.20 -4.13
CA ASN A 7 2.94 47.17 -4.27
C ASN A 7 2.41 45.76 -3.94
N MET A 8 1.52 45.67 -2.95
CA MET A 8 0.89 44.40 -2.54
C MET A 8 -0.09 43.86 -3.59
N ASN A 9 -0.79 44.75 -4.31
CA ASN A 9 -1.69 44.34 -5.39
C ASN A 9 -0.93 43.80 -6.61
N LYS A 10 0.18 44.43 -7.00
CA LYS A 10 1.05 43.91 -8.06
C LYS A 10 1.62 42.53 -7.73
N LYS A 11 2.03 42.31 -6.47
CA LYS A 11 2.52 41.01 -5.99
C LYS A 11 1.44 39.93 -6.02
N LYS A 12 0.19 40.26 -5.68
CA LYS A 12 -0.95 39.35 -5.77
C LYS A 12 -1.27 38.95 -7.21
N GLU A 13 -1.24 39.92 -8.14
CA GLU A 13 -1.46 39.63 -9.56
C GLU A 13 -0.37 38.75 -10.17
N GLU A 14 0.88 38.89 -9.73
CA GLU A 14 1.98 38.07 -10.22
C GLU A 14 1.88 36.62 -9.72
N ILE A 15 1.55 36.43 -8.44
CA ILE A 15 1.26 35.10 -7.85
C ILE A 15 0.10 34.41 -8.59
N ASP A 16 -0.94 35.17 -8.95
CA ASP A 16 -2.10 34.64 -9.67
C ASP A 16 -1.76 34.29 -11.13
N ARG A 17 -0.87 35.06 -11.76
CA ARG A 17 -0.29 34.72 -13.08
C ARG A 17 0.59 33.48 -13.03
N GLN A 18 1.39 33.27 -11.99
CA GLN A 18 2.19 32.05 -11.83
C GLN A 18 1.31 30.81 -11.61
N ARG A 19 0.25 30.89 -10.80
CA ARG A 19 -0.69 29.78 -10.58
C ARG A 19 -1.42 29.33 -11.86
N LYS A 20 -1.69 30.25 -12.78
CA LYS A 20 -2.33 29.96 -14.09
C LYS A 20 -1.40 29.28 -15.10
N ARG A 21 -0.07 29.29 -14.88
CA ARG A 21 0.91 28.58 -15.74
C ARG A 21 1.15 27.14 -15.31
N THR A 22 0.72 26.75 -14.10
CA THR A 22 0.76 25.35 -13.70
C THR A 22 -0.32 24.59 -14.47
N ILE A 23 0.12 23.63 -15.26
CA ILE A 23 -0.70 22.75 -16.08
C ILE A 23 -1.77 22.14 -15.17
N PRO A 24 -3.08 22.27 -15.45
CA PRO A 24 -4.07 21.49 -14.75
C PRO A 24 -3.78 20.02 -15.06
N LEU A 25 -3.43 19.24 -14.03
CA LEU A 25 -3.43 17.79 -14.14
C LEU A 25 -4.87 17.40 -14.47
N LYS A 26 -5.12 17.12 -15.76
CA LYS A 26 -6.40 16.61 -16.24
C LYS A 26 -6.61 15.24 -15.62
N THR A 27 -7.22 15.17 -14.44
CA THR A 27 -7.85 13.96 -13.95
C THR A 27 -9.20 13.81 -14.66
N SER A 28 -9.12 13.61 -15.98
CA SER A 28 -10.29 13.36 -16.81
C SER A 28 -10.59 11.86 -16.79
N SER A 29 -11.25 11.41 -15.73
CA SER A 29 -12.19 10.30 -15.79
C SER A 29 -12.95 10.23 -14.48
N LYS A 30 -14.25 10.56 -14.53
CA LYS A 30 -15.23 10.17 -13.52
C LYS A 30 -15.05 8.66 -13.26
N LYS A 31 -14.46 8.28 -12.13
CA LYS A 31 -14.45 6.89 -11.68
C LYS A 31 -15.05 6.87 -10.28
N GLN A 32 -16.32 6.50 -10.28
CA GLN A 32 -17.13 6.05 -9.16
C GLN A 32 -16.29 5.69 -7.92
N THR A 33 -16.33 6.55 -6.91
CA THR A 33 -15.78 6.29 -5.58
C THR A 33 -16.68 5.26 -4.88
N LYS A 34 -16.71 4.03 -5.40
CA LYS A 34 -16.91 2.89 -4.51
C LYS A 34 -15.68 2.89 -3.62
N ASP A 35 -15.85 2.90 -2.31
CA ASP A 35 -14.76 2.59 -1.39
C ASP A 35 -14.15 1.27 -1.87
N LEU A 36 -13.03 1.35 -2.61
CA LEU A 36 -12.29 0.18 -3.06
C LEU A 36 -11.64 -0.35 -1.80
N ALA A 37 -12.38 -1.19 -1.06
CA ALA A 37 -11.86 -1.91 0.08
C ALA A 37 -10.55 -2.55 -0.36
N LEU A 38 -9.44 -2.00 0.14
CA LEU A 38 -8.11 -2.51 -0.17
C LEU A 38 -7.95 -3.78 0.66
N TYR A 39 -8.13 -4.94 0.01
CA TYR A 39 -7.91 -6.22 0.68
C TYR A 39 -6.44 -6.37 1.06
N ALA A 40 -6.20 -6.96 2.23
CA ALA A 40 -4.88 -7.25 2.76
C ALA A 40 -4.85 -8.65 3.37
N ALA A 41 -3.68 -9.26 3.40
CA ALA A 41 -3.45 -10.51 4.12
C ALA A 41 -3.11 -10.19 5.58
N LEU A 42 -3.82 -10.83 6.51
CA LEU A 42 -3.53 -10.79 7.94
C LEU A 42 -2.95 -12.14 8.36
N LYS A 43 -1.80 -12.14 9.02
CA LYS A 43 -1.29 -13.29 9.76
C LYS A 43 -1.22 -12.92 11.24
N ALA A 44 -1.66 -13.82 12.11
CA ALA A 44 -1.62 -13.65 13.55
C ALA A 44 -1.16 -14.93 14.26
N GLU A 45 -0.45 -14.78 15.36
CA GLU A 45 0.03 -15.86 16.20
C GLU A 45 -0.28 -15.57 17.67
N SER A 46 -0.63 -16.61 18.44
CA SER A 46 -0.82 -16.50 19.89
C SER A 46 0.47 -16.07 20.58
N ASN A 47 0.37 -15.33 21.68
CA ASN A 47 1.52 -15.03 22.52
C ASN A 47 1.89 -16.18 23.48
N PHE A 48 1.03 -17.19 23.60
CA PHE A 48 1.15 -18.28 24.58
C PHE A 48 1.76 -19.57 23.99
N VAL A 49 2.34 -19.50 22.79
CA VAL A 49 3.01 -20.64 22.17
C VAL A 49 4.30 -20.98 22.91
N ALA A 50 4.51 -22.27 23.22
CA ALA A 50 5.75 -22.75 23.80
C ALA A 50 6.92 -22.50 22.84
N GLY A 51 7.99 -21.86 23.33
CA GLY A 51 9.12 -21.43 22.49
C GLY A 51 8.97 -20.03 21.87
N GLY A 52 7.82 -19.37 22.08
CA GLY A 52 7.55 -18.03 21.55
C GLY A 52 7.07 -18.02 20.09
N THR A 53 6.74 -16.83 19.60
CA THR A 53 6.25 -16.60 18.24
C THR A 53 7.40 -16.31 17.27
N VAL A 54 7.31 -16.90 16.06
CA VAL A 54 8.26 -16.62 14.97
C VAL A 54 7.84 -15.38 14.18
N LEU A 55 6.59 -14.93 14.32
CA LEU A 55 6.04 -13.78 13.59
C LEU A 55 6.86 -12.50 13.75
N LYS A 56 7.50 -12.30 14.92
CA LYS A 56 8.42 -11.16 15.13
C LYS A 56 9.61 -11.20 14.17
N LEU A 57 10.18 -12.37 13.92
CA LEU A 57 11.28 -12.56 12.98
C LEU A 57 10.79 -12.35 11.54
N GLU A 58 9.63 -12.92 11.18
CA GLU A 58 9.03 -12.72 9.86
C GLU A 58 8.82 -11.23 9.53
N VAL A 59 8.29 -10.46 10.50
CA VAL A 59 8.13 -9.00 10.37
C VAL A 59 9.47 -8.30 10.14
N GLN A 60 10.53 -8.69 10.85
CA GLN A 60 11.86 -8.10 10.65
C GLN A 60 12.43 -8.43 9.26
N VAL A 61 12.22 -9.65 8.77
CA VAL A 61 12.63 -10.06 7.42
C VAL A 61 11.89 -9.23 6.37
N LEU A 62 10.56 -9.13 6.45
CA LEU A 62 9.77 -8.33 5.49
C LEU A 62 10.15 -6.85 5.50
N ARG A 63 10.47 -6.27 6.66
CA ARG A 63 10.97 -4.88 6.74
C ARG A 63 12.30 -4.69 5.99
N ARG A 64 13.21 -5.66 6.07
CA ARG A 64 14.50 -5.61 5.36
C ARG A 64 14.36 -5.79 3.86
N LEU A 65 13.33 -6.52 3.41
CA LEU A 65 13.04 -6.78 1.99
C LEU A 65 12.06 -5.75 1.39
N SER A 66 11.75 -4.67 2.10
CA SER A 66 10.82 -3.63 1.64
C SER A 66 11.24 -3.06 0.28
N GLY A 67 10.30 -2.93 -0.64
CA GLY A 67 10.52 -2.40 -1.98
C GLY A 67 11.11 -3.39 -2.99
N LEU A 68 11.49 -4.61 -2.57
CA LEU A 68 11.96 -5.63 -3.51
C LEU A 68 10.80 -6.28 -4.28
N PRO A 69 11.01 -6.62 -5.57
CA PRO A 69 10.01 -7.33 -6.35
C PRO A 69 9.79 -8.74 -5.80
N HIS A 70 8.61 -9.30 -6.07
CA HIS A 70 8.23 -10.67 -5.66
C HIS A 70 8.16 -10.92 -4.14
N VAL A 71 8.21 -9.86 -3.33
CA VAL A 71 8.04 -9.94 -1.87
C VAL A 71 6.74 -9.23 -1.46
N PRO A 72 5.88 -9.83 -0.61
CA PRO A 72 4.74 -9.12 -0.03
C PRO A 72 5.21 -7.91 0.78
N GLN A 73 4.57 -6.76 0.59
CA GLN A 73 4.93 -5.57 1.35
C GLN A 73 4.21 -5.55 2.70
N LEU A 74 4.96 -5.31 3.76
CA LEU A 74 4.42 -5.14 5.11
C LEU A 74 3.67 -3.80 5.18
N ILE A 75 2.39 -3.85 5.53
CA ILE A 75 1.52 -2.67 5.71
C ILE A 75 1.55 -2.23 7.18
N HIS A 76 1.40 -3.18 8.10
CA HIS A 76 1.40 -2.91 9.54
C HIS A 76 1.77 -4.16 10.34
N SER A 77 2.20 -4.00 11.59
CA SER A 77 2.37 -5.11 12.53
C SER A 77 2.29 -4.63 13.97
N GLY A 78 1.95 -5.55 14.88
CA GLY A 78 1.82 -5.21 16.29
C GLY A 78 1.78 -6.44 17.20
N LYS A 79 1.93 -6.16 18.49
CA LYS A 79 1.71 -7.12 19.57
C LYS A 79 0.55 -6.62 20.43
N LYS A 80 -0.43 -7.48 20.68
CA LYS A 80 -1.53 -7.31 21.63
C LYS A 80 -1.30 -8.22 22.83
N GLU A 81 -2.23 -8.22 23.78
CA GLU A 81 -2.13 -9.03 24.99
C GLU A 81 -2.07 -10.53 24.68
N HIS A 82 -2.98 -11.02 23.84
CA HIS A 82 -3.11 -12.46 23.58
C HIS A 82 -2.48 -12.93 22.26
N TYR A 83 -2.14 -12.01 21.37
CA TYR A 83 -1.62 -12.34 20.04
C TYR A 83 -0.70 -11.26 19.51
N CYS A 84 0.10 -11.62 18.52
CA CYS A 84 0.79 -10.70 17.64
C CYS A 84 0.27 -10.88 16.21
N TYR A 85 0.43 -9.85 15.38
CA TYR A 85 -0.09 -9.86 14.03
C TYR A 85 0.76 -9.04 13.06
N MET A 86 0.62 -9.35 11.78
CA MET A 86 1.05 -8.51 10.68
C MET A 86 -0.06 -8.40 9.64
N VAL A 87 -0.10 -7.24 8.98
CA VAL A 87 -0.91 -6.94 7.81
C VAL A 87 0.06 -6.72 6.67
N MET A 88 -0.13 -7.42 5.56
CA MET A 88 0.72 -7.33 4.38
C MET A 88 -0.10 -7.36 3.10
N THR A 89 0.56 -7.14 1.97
CA THR A 89 -0.06 -7.24 0.64
C THR A 89 -0.76 -8.60 0.49
N LEU A 90 -2.04 -8.59 0.13
CA LEU A 90 -2.74 -9.81 -0.27
C LEU A 90 -2.28 -10.22 -1.66
N LEU A 91 -1.77 -11.46 -1.78
CA LEU A 91 -1.42 -12.05 -3.07
C LEU A 91 -2.57 -12.94 -3.58
N GLY A 92 -2.43 -13.41 -4.82
CA GLY A 92 -3.33 -14.40 -5.40
C GLY A 92 -3.05 -15.82 -4.89
N ASP A 93 -3.52 -16.80 -5.66
CA ASP A 93 -3.41 -18.21 -5.30
C ASP A 93 -1.96 -18.68 -5.13
N SER A 94 -1.76 -19.60 -4.20
CA SER A 94 -0.47 -20.28 -4.04
C SER A 94 -0.14 -21.12 -5.28
N LEU A 95 1.15 -21.32 -5.55
CA LEU A 95 1.61 -22.18 -6.65
C LEU A 95 1.06 -23.60 -6.55
N VAL A 96 0.92 -24.14 -5.33
CA VAL A 96 0.34 -25.48 -5.09
C VAL A 96 -1.12 -25.53 -5.51
N ALA A 97 -1.90 -24.48 -5.21
CA ALA A 97 -3.29 -24.39 -5.63
C ALA A 97 -3.39 -24.33 -7.16
N LEU A 98 -2.58 -23.48 -7.80
CA LEU A 98 -2.53 -23.35 -9.26
C LEU A 98 -2.08 -24.65 -9.96
N GLN A 99 -1.15 -25.40 -9.37
CA GLN A 99 -0.70 -26.68 -9.91
C GLN A 99 -1.80 -27.74 -9.87
N ARG A 100 -2.57 -27.79 -8.78
CA ARG A 100 -3.69 -28.73 -8.62
C ARG A 100 -4.83 -28.43 -9.60
N ASP A 101 -5.11 -27.14 -9.81
CA ASP A 101 -6.16 -26.68 -10.72
C ASP A 101 -5.88 -27.09 -12.18
N LYS A 102 -4.60 -27.14 -12.58
CA LYS A 102 -4.22 -27.48 -13.97
C LYS A 102 -4.25 -28.98 -14.31
N GLY A 103 -4.48 -29.87 -13.34
CA GLY A 103 -4.58 -31.33 -13.52
C GLY A 103 -3.39 -31.98 -14.24
N PRO A 104 -3.28 -33.32 -14.26
CA PRO A 104 -2.40 -33.99 -15.22
C PRO A 104 -2.94 -33.71 -16.62
N LYS A 105 -2.15 -33.04 -17.46
CA LYS A 105 -2.45 -32.99 -18.90
C LYS A 105 -2.50 -34.43 -19.40
N LYS A 106 -3.68 -34.93 -19.78
CA LYS A 106 -3.77 -36.17 -20.56
C LYS A 106 -2.93 -35.95 -21.81
N GLN A 107 -1.77 -36.58 -21.86
CA GLN A 107 -0.99 -36.68 -23.08
C GLN A 107 -1.75 -37.66 -23.96
N ILE A 108 -2.50 -37.10 -24.91
CA ILE A 108 -3.17 -37.86 -25.95
C ILE A 108 -2.04 -38.25 -26.91
N PHE A 109 -1.59 -39.50 -26.82
CA PHE A 109 -0.85 -40.16 -27.88
C PHE A 109 -1.84 -40.92 -28.76
#